data_AF-B3CU22-F1
#
_entry.id   AF-B3CU22-F1
#
_cell.length_a   1.000
_cell.length_b   1.000
_cell.length_c   1.000
_cell.angle_alpha   90.00
_cell.angle_beta   90.00
_cell.angle_gamma   90.00
#
_symmetry.space_group_name_H-M   'P 1'
#
loop_
_entity.id
_entity.type
_entity.pdbx_description
1 polymer ?
#
loop_
_entity_poly.entity_id
_entity_poly.type
_entity_poly.pdbx_seq_one_letter_code
_entity_poly.pdbx_strand_id
1 'polypeptide(L)'
;MIDFYSDSLINKLFRTNVKFNTKIDLDRVEKAIFYAKKYHSNQKRDTGEPYYMHPLEVALMVADYSFETDTIITAILHDTLEDITLTKEKIVKVF
;
A
#
# COMPACT_ATOMS: atom_id res chain seq x y z
N MET A 1 5.06 15.76 0.05
CA MET A 1 6.29 15.12 0.57
C MET A 1 5.91 13.68 0.85
N ILE A 2 6.58 12.72 0.22
CA ILE A 2 6.37 11.29 0.49
C ILE A 2 6.93 11.02 1.89
N ASP A 3 6.18 10.33 2.75
CA ASP A 3 6.66 9.95 4.09
C ASP A 3 7.56 8.72 4.03
N PHE A 4 8.33 8.53 5.10
CA PHE A 4 9.30 7.44 5.25
C PHE A 4 8.74 6.05 4.90
N TYR A 5 7.50 5.75 5.29
CA TYR A 5 6.89 4.43 5.07
C TYR A 5 6.62 4.16 3.60
N SER A 6 6.14 5.18 2.90
CA SER A 6 5.88 5.12 1.47
C SER A 6 7.18 4.98 0.69
N ASP A 7 8.19 5.79 1.02
CA ASP A 7 9.52 5.69 0.41
C ASP A 7 10.15 4.32 0.65
N SER A 8 10.03 3.77 1.86
CA SER A 8 10.55 2.45 2.21
C SER A 8 9.96 1.35 1.32
N LEU A 9 8.64 1.34 1.17
CA LEU A 9 7.95 0.37 0.32
C LEU A 9 8.35 0.52 -1.16
N ILE A 10 8.26 1.73 -1.72
CA ILE A 10 8.60 1.96 -3.14
C ILE A 10 10.05 1.59 -3.44
N ASN A 11 10.99 1.97 -2.56
CA ASN A 11 12.40 1.62 -2.74
C ASN A 11 12.63 0.10 -2.66
N LYS A 12 11.93 -0.62 -1.77
CA LYS A 12 12.00 -2.08 -1.71
C LYS A 12 11.52 -2.69 -3.02
N LEU A 13 10.34 -2.30 -3.51
CA LEU A 13 9.75 -2.84 -4.73
C LEU A 13 10.59 -2.51 -5.97
N PHE A 14 11.14 -1.30 -6.06
CA PHE A 14 12.10 -0.94 -7.10
C PHE A 14 13.32 -1.87 -7.08
N ARG A 15 13.92 -2.10 -5.91
CA ARG A 15 15.05 -3.02 -5.76
C ARG A 15 14.67 -4.46 -6.12
N THR A 16 13.46 -4.91 -5.78
CA THR A 16 12.93 -6.21 -6.15
C THR A 16 12.82 -6.35 -7.67
N ASN A 17 12.25 -5.36 -8.36
CA ASN A 17 12.21 -5.31 -9.83
C ASN A 17 13.59 -5.43 -10.45
N VAL A 18 14.56 -4.67 -9.97
CA VAL A 18 15.93 -4.72 -10.50
C VAL A 18 16.61 -6.06 -10.20
N LYS A 19 16.50 -6.57 -8.96
CA LYS A 19 17.23 -7.75 -8.50
C LYS A 19 16.69 -9.05 -9.09
N PHE A 20 15.37 -9.16 -9.21
CA PHE A 20 14.69 -10.39 -9.62
C PHE A 20 14.07 -10.29 -11.02
N ASN A 21 14.27 -9.17 -11.72
CA ASN A 21 13.68 -8.90 -13.04
C ASN A 21 12.15 -9.06 -13.05
N THR A 22 11.50 -8.59 -11.98
CA THR A 22 10.04 -8.61 -11.82
C THR A 22 9.39 -7.41 -12.49
N LYS A 23 8.06 -7.41 -12.59
CA LYS A 23 7.27 -6.36 -13.24
C LYS A 23 6.23 -5.75 -12.30
N ILE A 24 6.65 -5.46 -11.07
CA ILE A 24 5.80 -4.76 -10.10
C ILE A 24 5.58 -3.34 -10.62
N ASP A 25 4.32 -2.96 -10.81
CA ASP A 25 3.92 -1.64 -11.32
C ASP A 25 3.93 -0.63 -10.16
N LEU A 26 5.00 0.15 -10.09
CA LEU A 26 5.21 1.11 -9.00
C LEU A 26 4.20 2.25 -9.05
N ASP A 27 3.72 2.65 -10.22
CA ASP A 27 2.73 3.72 -10.36
C ASP A 27 1.37 3.30 -9.77
N ARG A 28 0.96 2.05 -10.02
CA ARG A 28 -0.25 1.49 -9.40
C ARG A 28 -0.09 1.33 -7.89
N VAL A 29 1.10 0.98 -7.40
CA VAL A 29 1.39 0.91 -5.96
C VAL A 29 1.34 2.29 -5.31
N GLU A 30 1.96 3.32 -5.90
CA GLU A 30 1.89 4.70 -5.39
C GLU A 30 0.44 5.21 -5.33
N LYS A 31 -0.37 4.86 -6.34
CA LYS A 31 -1.79 5.14 -6.34
C LYS A 31 -2.50 4.45 -5.17
N ALA A 32 -2.20 3.18 -4.87
CA ALA A 32 -2.76 2.49 -3.70
C ALA A 32 -2.37 3.17 -2.39
N ILE A 33 -1.09 3.57 -2.24
CA ILE A 33 -0.60 4.32 -1.07
C ILE A 33 -1.39 5.63 -0.89
N PHE A 34 -1.62 6.37 -1.98
CA PHE A 34 -2.42 7.59 -1.95
C PHE A 34 -3.84 7.33 -1.43
N TYR A 35 -4.49 6.26 -1.90
CA TYR A 35 -5.83 5.89 -1.43
C TYR A 35 -5.81 5.48 0.04
N ALA A 36 -4.88 4.63 0.48
CA ALA A 36 -4.76 4.25 1.89
C ALA A 36 -4.61 5.49 2.80
N LYS A 37 -3.70 6.41 2.45
CA LYS A 37 -3.52 7.67 3.19
C LYS A 37 -4.77 8.54 3.19
N LYS A 38 -5.43 8.68 2.04
CA LYS A 38 -6.63 9.50 1.91
C LYS A 38 -7.74 8.99 2.81
N TYR A 39 -7.99 7.68 2.78
CA TYR A 39 -9.08 7.09 3.53
C TYR A 39 -8.75 7.03 5.02
N HIS A 40 -7.55 6.57 5.42
CA HIS A 40 -7.11 6.55 6.83
C HIS A 40 -6.59 7.91 7.36
N SER A 41 -6.82 9.03 6.67
CA SER A 41 -6.22 10.34 6.98
C SER A 41 -6.55 10.88 8.37
N ASN A 42 -7.72 10.54 8.90
CA ASN A 42 -8.18 10.95 10.24
C ASN A 42 -8.03 9.85 11.30
N GLN A 43 -7.47 8.70 10.93
CA GLN A 43 -7.29 7.57 11.83
C GLN A 43 -5.87 7.55 12.37
N LYS A 44 -5.76 7.23 13.66
CA LYS A 44 -4.50 7.02 14.36
C LYS A 44 -4.56 5.69 15.09
N ARG A 45 -3.40 5.05 15.25
CA ARG A 45 -3.24 3.92 16.16
C ARG A 45 -3.29 4.42 17.61
N ASP A 46 -3.47 3.50 18.56
CA ASP A 46 -3.44 3.79 20.00
C ASP A 46 -2.14 4.45 20.44
N THR A 47 -1.05 4.18 19.73
CA THR A 47 0.30 4.73 19.92
C THR A 47 0.47 6.14 19.32
N GLY A 48 -0.52 6.65 18.57
CA GLY A 48 -0.59 8.02 18.07
C GLY A 48 -0.12 8.22 16.62
N GLU A 49 0.48 7.22 15.98
CA GLU A 49 0.89 7.28 14.59
C GLU A 49 -0.30 7.19 13.61
N PRO A 50 -0.18 7.75 12.40
CA PRO A 50 -1.19 7.59 11.36
C PRO A 50 -1.47 6.12 11.03
N TYR A 51 -2.74 5.75 10.93
CA TYR A 51 -3.15 4.35 10.74
C TYR A 51 -2.67 3.75 9.41
N TYR A 52 -2.59 4.55 8.34
CA TYR A 52 -2.14 4.08 7.02
C TYR A 52 -0.74 3.44 7.03
N MET A 53 0.09 3.70 8.05
CA MET A 53 1.39 3.06 8.20
C MET A 53 1.27 1.55 8.33
N HIS A 54 0.27 1.05 9.04
CA HIS A 54 0.09 -0.38 9.27
C HIS A 54 -0.09 -1.16 7.95
N PRO A 55 -1.04 -0.79 7.06
CA PRO A 55 -1.14 -1.44 5.74
C PRO A 55 0.15 -1.39 4.90
N LEU A 56 0.98 -0.34 5.03
CA LEU A 56 2.27 -0.27 4.32
C LEU A 56 3.31 -1.23 4.90
N GLU A 57 3.34 -1.42 6.22
CA GLU A 57 4.19 -2.42 6.86
C GLU A 57 3.77 -3.85 6.47
N VAL A 58 2.47 -4.11 6.38
CA VAL A 58 1.95 -5.39 5.87
C VAL A 58 2.37 -5.60 4.41
N ALA A 59 2.24 -4.59 3.56
CA ALA A 59 2.69 -4.66 2.16
C ALA A 59 4.20 -4.89 2.03
N LEU A 60 5.02 -4.29 2.91
CA LEU A 60 6.45 -4.55 2.99
C LEU A 60 6.74 -6.03 3.29
N MET A 61 6.01 -6.66 4.20
CA MET A 61 6.16 -8.10 4.49
C MET A 61 5.68 -8.95 3.31
N VAL A 62 4.53 -8.63 2.72
CA VAL A 62 3.99 -9.34 1.55
C VAL A 62 4.97 -9.31 0.37
N ALA A 63 5.68 -8.20 0.18
CA ALA A 63 6.69 -8.05 -0.86
C ALA A 63 7.92 -8.98 -0.69
N ASP A 64 8.09 -9.62 0.46
CA ASP A 64 9.10 -10.69 0.64
C ASP A 64 8.67 -12.03 0.04
N TYR A 65 7.35 -12.23 -0.19
CA TYR A 65 6.77 -13.49 -0.62
C TYR A 65 6.08 -13.41 -1.99
N SER A 66 5.67 -12.21 -2.42
CA SER A 66 4.94 -11.99 -3.67
C SER A 66 5.53 -10.82 -4.45
N PHE A 67 5.75 -11.04 -5.74
CA PHE A 67 6.18 -10.02 -6.70
C PHE A 67 5.05 -9.59 -7.64
N GLU A 68 3.81 -9.93 -7.30
CA GLU A 68 2.61 -9.54 -8.04
C GLU A 68 2.08 -8.19 -7.54
N THR A 69 1.90 -7.25 -8.49
CA THR A 69 1.37 -5.90 -8.24
C THR A 69 0.05 -5.93 -7.48
N ASP A 70 -0.91 -6.75 -7.93
CA ASP A 70 -2.27 -6.75 -7.37
C ASP A 70 -2.29 -7.29 -5.93
N THR A 71 -1.42 -8.24 -5.60
CA THR A 71 -1.25 -8.75 -4.23
C THR A 71 -0.71 -7.65 -3.31
N ILE A 72 0.26 -6.87 -3.77
CA ILE A 72 0.83 -5.75 -3.01
C ILE A 72 -0.23 -4.66 -2.81
N ILE A 73 -0.97 -4.31 -3.86
CA ILE A 73 -2.07 -3.33 -3.77
C ILE A 73 -3.15 -3.80 -2.79
N THR A 74 -3.50 -5.09 -2.83
CA THR A 74 -4.47 -5.67 -1.90
C THR A 74 -3.99 -5.54 -0.46
N ALA A 75 -2.72 -5.81 -0.18
CA ALA A 75 -2.13 -5.62 1.14
C ALA A 75 -2.19 -4.15 1.61
N ILE A 76 -1.95 -3.18 0.72
CA ILE A 76 -2.04 -1.75 1.04
C ILE A 76 -3.47 -1.32 1.35
N LEU A 77 -4.47 -1.92 0.69
CA LEU A 77 -5.87 -1.51 0.77
C LEU A 77 -6.72 -2.37 1.71
N HIS A 78 -6.17 -3.40 2.34
CA HIS A 78 -6.98 -4.43 3.02
C HIS A 78 -7.94 -3.85 4.07
N ASP A 79 -7.47 -2.92 4.91
CA ASP A 79 -8.29 -2.27 5.96
C ASP A 79 -9.18 -1.12 5.44
N THR A 80 -9.00 -0.70 4.19
CA THR A 80 -9.80 0.43 3.65
C THR A 80 -11.26 0.06 3.42
N LEU A 81 -11.58 -1.23 3.30
CA LEU A 81 -12.95 -1.76 3.19
C LEU A 81 -13.63 -1.97 4.54
N GLU A 82 -12.85 -2.32 5.58
CA GLU A 82 -13.39 -2.69 6.90
C GLU A 82 -13.57 -1.45 7.79
N ASP A 83 -12.65 -0.49 7.71
CA ASP A 83 -12.63 0.62 8.67
C ASP A 83 -13.22 1.93 8.12
N ILE A 84 -13.50 2.03 6.80
CA ILE A 84 -13.77 3.30 6.10
C ILE A 84 -14.72 3.14 4.88
N THR A 85 -15.33 4.24 4.45
CA THR A 85 -16.28 4.39 3.32
C THR A 85 -15.76 4.07 1.91
N LEU A 86 -14.56 3.48 1.75
CA LEU A 86 -14.14 2.99 0.43
C LEU A 86 -14.93 1.72 0.12
N THR A 87 -15.66 1.68 -1.00
CA THR A 87 -16.46 0.51 -1.35
C THR A 87 -15.73 -0.40 -2.33
N LYS A 88 -16.09 -1.68 -2.35
CA LYS A 88 -15.56 -2.68 -3.29
C LYS A 88 -15.75 -2.23 -4.74
N GLU A 89 -16.90 -1.66 -5.08
CA GLU A 89 -17.19 -1.16 -6.45
C GLU A 89 -16.19 -0.08 -6.86
N LYS A 90 -15.77 0.76 -5.90
CA LYS A 90 -14.79 1.81 -6.16
C LYS A 90 -13.39 1.24 -6.33
N ILE A 91 -13.00 0.22 -5.57
CA ILE A 91 -11.71 -0.47 -5.75
C ILE A 91 -11.63 -1.05 -7.16
N VAL A 92 -12.63 -1.84 -7.57
CA VAL A 92 -12.70 -2.49 -8.91
C VAL A 92 -12.68 -1.47 -10.05
N LYS A 93 -13.23 -0.26 -9.84
CA LYS A 93 -13.20 0.79 -10.86
C LYS A 93 -11.84 1.47 -10.99
N VAL A 94 -11.04 1.46 -9.93
CA VAL A 94 -9.80 2.25 -9.82
C VAL A 94 -8.55 1.40 -10.09
N PHE A 95 -8.60 0.12 -9.76
CA PHE A 95 -7.48 -0.83 -9.83
C PHE A 95 -7.84 -2.04 -10.68
#